data_AF-A0A928PUL3-F1
#
_entry.id   AF-A0A928PUL3-F1
#
_cell.length_a   1.000
_cell.length_b   1.000
_cell.length_c   1.000
_cell.angle_alpha   90.00
_cell.angle_beta   90.00
_cell.angle_gamma   90.00
#
_symmetry.space_group_name_H-M   'P 1'
#
loop_
_entity.id
_entity.type
_entity.pdbx_description
1 polymer ?
#
loop_
_entity_poly.entity_id
_entity_poly.type
_entity_poly.pdbx_seq_one_letter_code
_entity_poly.pdbx_strand_id
1 'polypeptide(L)'
;MMKKLRILSLIALLITTFVSVDLGVNLLYNLFWEYHDGIAVNSILHGLFGIFGDSMWSVERFFDAFKTSVWISFLVFAENIVLAIVDFSKKK
;
A
#
# COMPACT_ATOMS: atom_id res chain seq x y z
N MET A 1 11.67 -12.85 21.21
CA MET A 1 12.17 -12.09 20.04
C MET A 1 11.34 -12.34 18.79
N MET A 2 11.19 -13.60 18.33
CA MET A 2 10.39 -13.99 17.14
C MET A 2 8.94 -13.47 17.13
N LYS A 3 8.21 -13.55 18.27
CA LYS A 3 6.84 -13.03 18.38
C LYS A 3 6.73 -11.51 18.14
N LYS A 4 7.71 -10.72 18.62
CA LYS A 4 7.74 -9.27 18.43
C LYS A 4 8.03 -8.92 16.97
N LEU A 5 8.99 -9.62 16.35
CA LEU A 5 9.29 -9.48 14.92
C LEU A 5 8.08 -9.81 14.04
N ARG A 6 7.35 -10.88 14.37
CA ARG A 6 6.11 -11.24 13.67
C ARG A 6 5.03 -10.18 13.81
N ILE A 7 4.82 -9.62 15.00
CA ILE A 7 3.86 -8.53 15.20
C ILE A 7 4.26 -7.30 14.37
N LEU A 8 5.53 -6.91 14.39
CA LEU A 8 6.04 -5.80 13.58
C LEU A 8 5.85 -6.03 12.09
N SER A 9 6.17 -7.24 11.60
CA SER A 9 6.01 -7.61 10.19
C SER A 9 4.53 -7.63 9.75
N LEU A 10 3.61 -8.05 10.63
CA LEU A 10 2.16 -7.98 10.37
C LEU A 10 1.65 -6.53 10.35
N ILE A 11 2.16 -5.66 11.23
CA ILE A 11 1.82 -4.23 11.20
C ILE A 11 2.32 -3.59 9.92
N ALA A 12 3.56 -3.90 9.51
CA ALA A 12 4.11 -3.43 8.24
C ALA A 12 3.22 -3.87 7.07
N LEU A 13 2.79 -5.14 7.06
CA LEU A 13 1.90 -5.68 6.03
C LEU A 13 0.56 -4.91 5.97
N LEU A 14 -0.03 -4.60 7.13
CA LEU A 14 -1.27 -3.83 7.19
C LEU A 14 -1.09 -2.43 6.61
N ILE A 15 0.00 -1.75 6.96
CA ILE A 15 0.30 -0.39 6.49
C ILE A 15 0.51 -0.40 4.97
N THR A 16 1.34 -1.30 4.45
CA THR A 16 1.65 -1.34 3.00
C THR A 16 0.41 -1.71 2.19
N THR A 17 -0.42 -2.62 2.71
CA THR A 17 -1.69 -3.00 2.08
C THR A 17 -2.64 -1.81 2.06
N PHE A 18 -2.79 -1.08 3.18
CA PHE A 18 -3.63 0.11 3.26
C PHE A 18 -3.19 1.18 2.25
N VAL A 19 -1.89 1.49 2.18
CA VAL A 19 -1.32 2.44 1.20
C VAL A 19 -1.60 1.99 -0.23
N SER A 20 -1.48 0.68 -0.52
CA SER A 20 -1.75 0.16 -1.87
C SER A 20 -3.22 0.25 -2.26
N VAL A 21 -4.13 -0.04 -1.33
CA VAL A 21 -5.57 0.12 -1.56
C VAL A 21 -5.90 1.59 -1.80
N ASP A 22 -5.37 2.49 -0.98
CA ASP A 22 -5.62 3.92 -1.07
C ASP A 22 -5.12 4.53 -2.40
N LEU A 23 -3.89 4.19 -2.81
CA LEU A 23 -3.35 4.55 -4.13
C LEU A 23 -4.14 3.93 -5.28
N GLY A 24 -4.60 2.68 -5.13
CA GLY A 24 -5.40 1.99 -6.13
C GLY A 24 -6.77 2.64 -6.34
N VAL A 25 -7.42 3.05 -5.25
CA VAL A 25 -8.68 3.82 -5.31
C VAL A 25 -8.46 5.13 -6.06
N ASN A 26 -7.41 5.89 -5.72
CA ASN A 26 -7.08 7.14 -6.42
C ASN A 26 -6.81 6.92 -7.91
N LEU A 27 -6.05 5.87 -8.25
CA LEU A 27 -5.78 5.53 -9.65
C LEU A 27 -7.08 5.23 -10.41
N LEU A 28 -7.98 4.45 -9.82
CA LEU A 28 -9.27 4.12 -10.44
C LEU A 28 -10.11 5.38 -10.67
N TYR A 29 -10.21 6.28 -9.70
CA TYR A 29 -10.92 7.56 -9.87
C TYR A 29 -10.30 8.43 -10.97
N ASN A 30 -8.97 8.42 -11.11
CA ASN A 30 -8.26 9.16 -12.16
C ASN A 30 -8.36 8.52 -13.56
N LEU A 31 -8.84 7.28 -13.70
CA LEU A 31 -9.04 6.64 -15.00
C LEU A 31 -10.40 7.02 -15.62
N PHE A 32 -11.34 7.53 -14.81
CA PHE A 32 -12.63 8.00 -15.30
C PHE A 32 -12.48 9.44 -15.83
N TRP A 33 -12.60 9.58 -17.14
CA TRP A 33 -12.46 10.85 -17.88
C TRP A 33 -13.36 11.98 -17.36
N GLU A 34 -14.50 11.64 -16.75
CA GLU A 34 -15.47 12.56 -16.13
C GLU A 34 -14.91 13.29 -14.91
N TYR A 35 -13.82 12.80 -14.31
CA TYR A 35 -13.20 13.35 -13.10
C TYR A 35 -11.82 13.97 -13.37
N HIS A 36 -11.46 14.20 -14.63
CA HIS A 36 -10.17 14.79 -15.03
C HIS A 36 -10.03 16.30 -14.71
N ASP A 37 -11.05 16.94 -14.11
CA ASP A 37 -11.06 18.38 -13.77
C ASP A 37 -10.12 18.77 -12.61
N GLY A 38 -9.44 17.79 -12.03
CA GLY A 38 -8.43 17.98 -11.01
C GLY A 38 -7.96 16.61 -10.55
N ILE A 39 -6.65 16.38 -10.64
CA ILE A 39 -5.95 15.18 -10.19
C ILE A 39 -6.57 14.66 -8.88
N ALA A 40 -7.13 13.45 -8.92
CA ALA A 40 -8.09 12.98 -7.92
C ALA A 40 -7.55 13.07 -6.49
N VAL A 41 -8.26 13.85 -5.70
CA VAL A 41 -8.01 14.15 -4.28
C VAL A 41 -8.83 13.22 -3.38
N ASN A 42 -9.13 12.00 -3.86
CA ASN A 42 -10.20 11.15 -3.32
C ASN A 42 -9.71 10.08 -2.32
N SER A 43 -8.40 9.97 -2.11
CA SER A 43 -7.81 9.05 -1.12
C SER A 43 -7.95 9.55 0.30
N ILE A 44 -8.02 8.60 1.24
CA ILE A 44 -7.98 8.85 2.67
C ILE A 44 -6.62 9.43 3.08
N LEU A 45 -5.51 8.93 2.51
CA LEU A 45 -4.18 9.44 2.87
C LEU A 45 -3.99 10.90 2.44
N HIS A 46 -4.49 11.28 1.27
CA HIS A 46 -4.50 12.68 0.89
C HIS A 46 -5.42 13.50 1.80
N GLY A 47 -6.66 13.05 2.05
CA GLY A 47 -7.61 13.79 2.88
C GLY A 47 -7.16 14.01 4.33
N LEU A 48 -6.44 13.06 4.92
CA LEU A 48 -5.99 13.13 6.32
C LEU A 48 -4.58 13.71 6.48
N PHE A 49 -3.68 13.44 5.54
CA PHE A 49 -2.26 13.76 5.69
C PHE A 49 -1.70 14.63 4.56
N GLY A 50 -2.48 14.92 3.51
CA GLY A 50 -2.03 15.69 2.35
C GLY A 50 -0.95 14.98 1.52
N ILE A 51 -0.83 13.66 1.64
CA ILE A 51 0.16 12.86 0.89
C ILE A 51 -0.51 12.09 -0.24
N PHE A 52 0.25 11.78 -1.29
CA PHE A 52 -0.25 11.04 -2.45
C PHE A 52 -1.42 11.73 -3.19
N GLY A 53 -1.25 13.03 -3.45
CA GLY A 53 -2.10 13.85 -4.31
C GLY A 53 -1.71 15.32 -4.17
N ASP A 54 -1.65 16.08 -5.27
CA ASP A 54 -1.54 17.54 -5.38
C ASP A 54 -1.51 17.90 -6.88
N SER A 55 -1.31 19.18 -7.23
CA SER A 55 -1.24 19.63 -8.64
C SER A 55 -0.06 19.07 -9.44
N MET A 56 0.92 18.42 -8.79
CA MET A 56 2.08 17.78 -9.41
C MET A 56 1.90 16.26 -9.62
N TRP A 57 0.80 15.66 -9.16
CA TRP A 57 0.52 14.24 -9.37
C TRP A 57 -0.12 14.00 -10.74
N SER A 58 0.47 13.16 -11.58
CA SER A 58 -0.19 12.70 -12.81
C SER A 58 -0.78 11.31 -12.62
N VAL A 59 -1.68 10.89 -13.53
CA VAL A 59 -2.19 9.51 -13.57
C VAL A 59 -1.03 8.50 -13.64
N GLU A 60 0.02 8.81 -14.41
CA GLU A 60 1.23 8.00 -14.51
C GLU A 60 1.97 7.92 -13.16
N ARG A 61 2.14 9.04 -12.44
CA ARG A 61 2.75 9.04 -11.10
C ARG A 61 1.91 8.24 -10.10
N PHE A 62 0.59 8.30 -10.19
CA PHE A 62 -0.29 7.44 -9.39
C PHE A 62 -0.11 5.96 -9.71
N PHE A 63 -0.02 5.62 -10.99
CA PHE A 63 0.22 4.25 -11.43
C PHE A 63 1.58 3.72 -10.92
N ASP A 64 2.64 4.50 -11.05
CA ASP A 64 3.97 4.12 -10.58
C ASP A 64 4.05 3.98 -9.06
N ALA A 65 3.41 4.90 -8.33
CA ALA A 65 3.30 4.82 -6.87
C ALA A 65 2.52 3.58 -6.43
N PHE A 66 1.37 3.33 -7.05
CA PHE A 66 0.55 2.14 -6.81
C PHE A 66 1.31 0.85 -7.11
N LYS A 67 1.97 0.77 -8.27
CA LYS A 67 2.81 -0.38 -8.66
C LYS A 67 3.90 -0.62 -7.62
N THR A 68 4.57 0.42 -7.17
CA THR A 68 5.63 0.34 -6.15
C THR A 68 5.07 -0.15 -4.82
N SER A 69 3.93 0.39 -4.37
CA SER A 69 3.33 0.00 -3.10
C SER A 69 2.84 -1.46 -3.11
N VAL A 70 2.29 -1.94 -4.24
CA VAL A 70 1.89 -3.33 -4.43
C VAL A 70 3.10 -4.26 -4.34
N TRP A 71 4.22 -3.93 -4.98
CA TRP A 71 5.45 -4.72 -4.87
C TRP A 71 5.98 -4.76 -3.44
N ILE A 72 5.99 -3.63 -2.73
CA ILE A 72 6.38 -3.59 -1.31
C ILE A 72 5.46 -4.48 -0.48
N SER A 73 4.15 -4.39 -0.69
CA SER A 73 3.16 -5.20 0.04
C SER A 73 3.35 -6.69 -0.22
N PHE A 74 3.63 -7.06 -1.47
CA PHE A 74 3.93 -8.44 -1.84
C PHE A 74 5.19 -8.98 -1.15
N LEU A 75 6.27 -8.18 -1.09
CA LEU A 75 7.50 -8.59 -0.42
C LEU A 75 7.29 -8.79 1.09
N VAL A 76 6.58 -7.86 1.74
CA VAL A 76 6.26 -7.97 3.17
C VAL A 76 5.33 -9.17 3.43
N PHE A 77 4.40 -9.45 2.52
CA PHE A 77 3.55 -10.64 2.61
C PHE A 77 4.37 -11.94 2.51
N ALA A 78 5.30 -12.02 1.55
CA ALA A 78 6.21 -13.15 1.41
C ALA A 78 7.09 -13.35 2.66
N GLU A 79 7.61 -12.27 3.24
CA GLU A 79 8.34 -12.29 4.51
C GLU A 79 7.48 -12.90 5.64
N ASN A 80 6.22 -12.45 5.75
CA ASN A 80 5.29 -12.98 6.75
C ASN A 80 5.01 -14.48 6.59
N ILE A 81 4.93 -14.98 5.35
CA ILE A 81 4.82 -16.42 5.07
C ILE A 81 6.06 -17.16 5.56
N VAL A 82 7.26 -16.67 5.24
CA VAL A 82 8.52 -17.28 5.67
C VAL A 82 8.59 -17.33 7.20
N LEU A 83 8.27 -16.22 7.87
CA LEU A 83 8.22 -16.17 9.34
C LEU A 83 7.21 -17.18 9.93
N ALA A 84 6.04 -17.33 9.31
CA ALA A 84 5.03 -18.29 9.74
C ALA A 84 5.51 -19.75 9.61
N ILE A 85 6.21 -20.08 8.51
CA ILE A 85 6.79 -21.41 8.29
C ILE A 85 7.86 -21.71 9.34
N VAL A 86 8.79 -20.77 9.58
CA VAL A 86 9.85 -20.94 10.58
C VAL A 86 9.28 -21.11 11.99
N ASP A 87 8.24 -20.34 12.35
CA ASP A 87 7.53 -20.48 13.62
C ASP A 87 6.87 -21.86 13.76
N PHE A 88 6.26 -22.37 12.68
CA PHE A 88 5.63 -23.68 12.66
C PHE A 88 6.66 -24.82 12.82
N SER A 89 7.78 -24.74 12.10
CA SER A 89 8.86 -25.73 12.20
C SER A 89 9.50 -25.80 13.59
N LYS A 90 9.56 -24.68 14.32
CA LYS A 90 10.11 -24.63 15.70
C LYS A 90 9.16 -25.13 16.78
N LYS A 91 7.86 -25.23 16.48
CA LYS A 91 6.85 -25.77 17.41
C LYS A 91 6.75 -27.30 17.36
N LYS A 92 7.27 -27.90 16.29
CA LYS A 92 7.34 -29.34 16.08
C LYS A 92 8.61 -29.90 16.70
#